data_AF-A0A9R0JCE6-F1
#
_entry.id   AF-A0A9R0JCE6-F1
#
_cell.length_a   1.000
_cell.length_b   1.000
_cell.length_c   1.000
_cell.angle_alpha   90.00
_cell.angle_beta   90.00
_cell.angle_gamma   90.00
#
_symmetry.space_group_name_H-M   'P 1'
#
loop_
_entity.id
_entity.type
_entity.pdbx_description
1 polymer ?
#
loop_
_entity_poly.entity_id
_entity_poly.type
_entity_poly.pdbx_seq_one_letter_code
_entity_poly.pdbx_strand_id
1 'polypeptide(L)'
;MPYDLYSYITKDIWKEFVKIRTSEEAEEISEKARQSQSFNIYPHHMGQKSYAEMTSEWQRKGYIPSVSLSSEGSSASTISSSLPSRTCLWLLARSVPDEKGNPYLPDEGTQKVKENIDEWKRKQDEGEFVPKSARDDVLSRALGKTKEGRPLTFGGGVGIKAVWGTGERRSFRRYGDVEMEEMEARVTKRVKDETIQEMNSKMDAMPDEDRHKCS
;
A
#
# COMPACT_ATOMS: atom_id res chain seq x y z
N MET A 1 -26.62 -36.16 -21.62
CA MET A 1 -25.15 -36.00 -21.55
C MET A 1 -24.74 -34.79 -22.38
N PRO A 2 -23.55 -34.18 -22.16
CA PRO A 2 -23.17 -32.97 -22.88
C PRO A 2 -23.22 -33.07 -24.41
N TYR A 3 -22.91 -34.24 -24.98
CA TYR A 3 -23.04 -34.51 -26.42
C TYR A 3 -24.49 -34.63 -26.92
N ASP A 4 -25.48 -34.76 -26.04
CA ASP A 4 -26.92 -34.71 -26.40
C ASP A 4 -27.44 -33.26 -26.44
N LEU A 5 -26.74 -32.33 -25.78
CA LEU A 5 -27.11 -30.91 -25.64
C LEU A 5 -26.37 -30.00 -26.62
N TYR A 6 -25.14 -30.38 -26.97
CA TYR A 6 -24.24 -29.58 -27.79
C TYR A 6 -23.83 -30.36 -29.04
N SER A 7 -24.34 -29.92 -30.20
CA SER A 7 -24.14 -30.58 -31.50
C SER A 7 -22.68 -30.67 -31.95
N TYR A 8 -21.81 -29.81 -31.40
CA TYR A 8 -20.37 -29.79 -31.68
C TYR A 8 -19.55 -30.72 -30.77
N ILE A 9 -20.15 -31.33 -29.74
CA ILE A 9 -19.47 -32.30 -28.87
C ILE A 9 -19.88 -33.70 -29.32
N THR A 10 -18.95 -34.42 -29.95
CA THR A 10 -19.19 -35.83 -30.27
C THR A 10 -18.98 -36.72 -29.04
N LYS A 11 -19.56 -37.93 -29.09
CA LYS A 11 -19.38 -38.93 -28.02
C LYS A 11 -17.90 -39.27 -27.80
N ASP A 12 -17.09 -39.26 -28.85
CA ASP A 12 -15.66 -39.57 -28.78
C ASP A 12 -14.85 -38.42 -28.15
N ILE A 13 -15.14 -37.17 -28.52
CA ILE A 13 -14.57 -35.98 -27.86
C ILE A 13 -14.89 -36.00 -26.36
N TRP A 14 -16.12 -36.37 -25.99
CA TRP A 14 -16.51 -36.48 -24.59
C TRP A 14 -15.74 -37.58 -23.85
N LYS A 15 -15.54 -38.75 -24.46
CA LYS A 15 -14.74 -39.83 -23.87
C LYS A 15 -13.28 -39.43 -23.67
N GLU A 16 -12.68 -38.76 -24.65
CA GLU A 16 -11.31 -38.24 -24.52
C GLU A 16 -11.20 -37.23 -23.39
N PHE A 17 -12.16 -36.29 -23.30
CA PHE A 17 -12.20 -35.32 -22.22
C PHE A 17 -12.29 -36.00 -20.84
N VAL A 18 -13.17 -36.99 -20.68
CA VAL A 18 -13.29 -37.74 -19.42
C VAL A 18 -11.96 -38.44 -19.10
N LYS A 19 -11.35 -39.12 -20.07
CA LYS A 19 -10.04 -39.78 -19.88
C LYS A 19 -8.95 -38.82 -19.42
N ILE A 20 -8.91 -37.60 -19.97
CA ILE A 20 -7.95 -36.56 -19.56
C ILE A 20 -8.25 -36.08 -18.13
N ARG A 21 -9.52 -35.90 -17.76
CA ARG A 21 -9.90 -35.39 -16.44
C ARG A 21 -9.82 -36.43 -15.32
N THR A 22 -9.86 -37.71 -15.66
CA THR A 22 -9.65 -38.82 -14.72
C THR A 22 -8.23 -39.39 -14.78
N SER A 23 -7.28 -38.69 -15.43
CA SER A 23 -5.88 -39.10 -15.42
C SER A 23 -5.23 -38.75 -14.08
N GLU A 24 -4.21 -39.52 -13.69
CA GLU A 24 -3.43 -39.27 -12.48
C GLU A 24 -2.79 -37.87 -12.48
N GLU A 25 -2.31 -37.40 -13.65
CA GLU A 25 -1.76 -36.04 -13.79
C GLU A 25 -2.81 -34.95 -13.47
N ALA A 26 -4.05 -35.12 -13.92
CA ALA A 26 -5.12 -34.17 -13.65
C ALA A 26 -5.53 -34.18 -12.16
N GLU A 27 -5.51 -35.36 -11.53
CA GLU A 27 -5.72 -35.50 -10.10
C GLU A 27 -4.59 -34.81 -9.31
N GLU A 28 -3.32 -35.02 -9.67
CA GLU A 28 -2.19 -34.39 -8.99
C GLU A 28 -2.24 -32.85 -9.10
N ILE A 29 -2.59 -32.32 -10.27
CA ILE A 29 -2.80 -30.87 -10.48
C ILE A 29 -3.94 -30.36 -9.59
N SER A 30 -5.05 -31.09 -9.54
CA SER A 30 -6.22 -30.75 -8.71
C SER A 30 -5.87 -30.74 -7.21
N GLU A 31 -5.11 -31.73 -6.75
CA GLU A 31 -4.66 -31.79 -5.35
C GLU A 31 -3.71 -30.66 -4.99
N LYS A 32 -2.73 -30.36 -5.84
CA LYS A 32 -1.83 -29.21 -5.65
C LYS A 32 -2.60 -27.89 -5.59
N ALA A 33 -3.61 -27.73 -6.44
CA ALA A 33 -4.48 -26.55 -6.42
C ALA A 33 -5.31 -26.47 -5.12
N ARG A 34 -5.88 -27.59 -4.67
CA ARG A 34 -6.64 -27.68 -3.40
C ARG A 34 -5.78 -27.40 -2.17
N GLN A 35 -4.55 -27.93 -2.14
CA GLN A 35 -3.57 -27.61 -1.09
C GLN A 35 -3.19 -26.13 -1.12
N SER A 36 -2.94 -25.56 -2.30
CA SER A 36 -2.65 -24.12 -2.43
C SER A 36 -3.83 -23.26 -1.94
N GLN A 37 -5.05 -23.69 -2.21
CA GLN A 37 -6.27 -23.02 -1.77
C GLN A 37 -6.46 -23.07 -0.24
N SER A 38 -6.06 -24.15 0.43
CA SER A 38 -6.22 -24.27 1.89
C SER A 38 -5.35 -23.27 2.66
N PHE A 39 -4.25 -22.79 2.07
CA PHE A 39 -3.44 -21.70 2.63
C PHE A 39 -4.04 -20.30 2.41
N ASN A 40 -5.15 -20.18 1.69
CA ASN A 40 -5.84 -18.91 1.49
C ASN A 40 -6.80 -18.61 2.65
N ILE A 41 -6.25 -18.07 3.74
CA ILE A 41 -6.96 -17.75 4.99
C ILE A 41 -8.09 -16.73 4.78
N TYR A 42 -7.96 -15.84 3.79
CA TYR A 42 -8.92 -14.76 3.52
C TYR A 42 -9.36 -14.81 2.05
N PRO A 43 -10.28 -15.74 1.70
CA PRO A 43 -10.82 -15.84 0.35
C PRO A 43 -11.53 -14.55 -0.05
N HIS A 44 -11.55 -14.25 -1.35
CA HIS A 44 -12.27 -13.09 -1.90
C HIS A 44 -13.56 -13.56 -2.58
N HIS A 45 -14.56 -12.69 -2.63
CA HIS A 45 -15.93 -12.97 -3.08
C HIS A 45 -16.27 -12.27 -4.41
N MET A 46 -15.26 -11.93 -5.22
CA MET A 46 -15.44 -11.22 -6.51
C MET A 46 -15.69 -12.14 -7.71
N GLY A 47 -15.62 -13.47 -7.51
CA GLY A 47 -15.70 -14.44 -8.61
C GLY A 47 -14.54 -14.27 -9.59
N GLN A 48 -14.83 -14.33 -10.89
CA GLN A 48 -13.82 -14.18 -11.96
C GLN A 48 -13.44 -12.73 -12.25
N LYS A 49 -14.05 -11.75 -11.58
CA LYS A 49 -13.82 -10.33 -11.83
C LYS A 49 -12.52 -9.85 -11.20
N SER A 50 -11.87 -8.92 -11.89
CA SER A 50 -10.68 -8.25 -11.38
C SER A 50 -11.02 -7.13 -10.39
N TYR A 51 -10.04 -6.70 -9.59
CA TYR A 51 -10.17 -5.50 -8.76
C TYR A 51 -10.50 -4.25 -9.57
N ALA A 52 -9.99 -4.14 -10.82
CA ALA A 52 -10.25 -2.98 -11.67
C ALA A 52 -11.73 -2.92 -12.10
N GLU A 53 -12.30 -4.05 -12.52
CA GLU A 53 -13.72 -4.17 -12.87
C GLU A 53 -14.60 -3.91 -11.65
N MET A 54 -14.28 -4.54 -10.51
CA MET A 54 -15.05 -4.38 -9.28
C MET A 54 -14.98 -2.97 -8.71
N THR A 55 -13.85 -2.28 -8.84
CA THR A 55 -13.73 -0.88 -8.40
C THR A 55 -14.76 0.00 -9.10
N SER A 56 -14.96 -0.20 -10.41
CA SER A 56 -15.96 0.53 -11.18
C SER A 56 -17.40 0.22 -10.71
N GLU A 57 -17.66 -1.05 -10.36
CA GLU A 57 -18.96 -1.45 -9.79
C GLU A 57 -19.19 -0.86 -8.40
N TRP A 58 -18.19 -0.87 -7.54
CA TRP A 58 -18.28 -0.32 -6.18
C TRP A 58 -18.43 1.20 -6.19
N GLN A 59 -17.78 1.90 -7.12
CA GLN A 59 -18.01 3.34 -7.36
C GLN A 59 -19.45 3.60 -7.80
N ARG A 60 -19.98 2.83 -8.75
CA ARG A 60 -21.38 2.96 -9.19
C ARG A 60 -22.38 2.71 -8.07
N LYS A 61 -22.07 1.79 -7.17
CA LYS A 61 -22.87 1.47 -5.97
C LYS A 61 -22.66 2.46 -4.82
N GLY A 62 -21.73 3.41 -4.94
CA GLY A 62 -21.44 4.40 -3.91
C GLY A 62 -20.66 3.86 -2.70
N TYR A 63 -20.13 2.64 -2.75
CA TYR A 63 -19.30 2.09 -1.65
C TYR A 63 -17.91 2.75 -1.60
N ILE A 64 -17.48 3.28 -2.74
CA ILE A 64 -16.25 4.02 -2.88
C ILE A 64 -16.65 5.45 -3.25
N PRO A 65 -16.25 6.46 -2.47
CA PRO A 65 -16.48 7.85 -2.84
C PRO A 65 -15.88 8.13 -4.22
N SER A 66 -16.67 8.67 -5.15
CA SER A 66 -16.11 9.21 -6.38
C SER A 66 -15.29 10.44 -6.01
N VAL A 67 -13.98 10.39 -6.21
CA VAL A 67 -13.15 11.60 -6.19
C VAL A 67 -13.61 12.50 -7.34
N SER A 68 -14.43 13.50 -7.04
CA SER A 68 -14.65 14.61 -7.95
C SER A 68 -13.30 15.28 -8.17
N LEU A 69 -12.84 15.32 -9.43
CA LEU A 69 -11.70 16.13 -9.85
C LEU A 69 -12.04 17.60 -9.60
N SER A 70 -11.72 18.09 -8.41
CA SER A 70 -11.78 19.51 -8.07
C SER A 70 -10.57 19.83 -7.23
N SER A 71 -9.41 19.91 -7.89
CA SER A 71 -8.36 20.85 -7.53
C SER A 71 -7.36 20.89 -8.68
N GLU A 72 -7.43 21.95 -9.47
CA GLU A 72 -6.29 22.40 -10.26
C GLU A 72 -5.10 22.64 -9.32
N GLY A 73 -3.90 22.25 -9.76
CA GLY A 73 -2.64 22.65 -9.15
C GLY A 73 -2.10 21.72 -8.07
N SER A 74 -1.36 20.67 -8.46
CA SER A 74 -0.01 20.42 -7.90
C SER A 74 0.65 19.26 -8.64
N SER A 75 1.84 19.55 -9.17
CA SER A 75 2.64 18.69 -10.02
C SER A 75 3.25 17.51 -9.27
N ALA A 76 3.19 16.34 -9.91
CA ALA A 76 4.09 15.19 -9.72
C ALA A 76 4.12 14.50 -8.34
N SER A 77 2.97 14.09 -7.79
CA SER A 77 2.86 12.94 -6.85
C SER A 77 1.45 12.30 -6.78
N THR A 78 0.53 12.78 -7.63
CA THR A 78 -0.91 12.81 -7.32
C THR A 78 -1.73 11.63 -7.85
N ILE A 79 -1.09 10.62 -8.44
CA ILE A 79 -1.81 9.42 -8.92
C ILE A 79 -2.33 8.57 -7.74
N SER A 80 -1.71 8.71 -6.56
CA SER A 80 -2.11 7.97 -5.35
C SER A 80 -3.33 8.55 -4.63
N SER A 81 -3.75 9.80 -4.90
CA SER A 81 -4.86 10.44 -4.18
C SER A 81 -6.23 10.26 -4.83
N SER A 82 -6.29 9.82 -6.10
CA SER A 82 -7.55 9.54 -6.79
C SER A 82 -7.98 8.08 -6.74
N LEU A 83 -7.06 7.17 -6.39
CA LEU A 83 -7.38 5.74 -6.31
C LEU A 83 -7.96 5.42 -4.93
N PRO A 84 -9.01 4.59 -4.85
CA PRO A 84 -9.57 4.15 -3.58
C PRO A 84 -8.50 3.51 -2.70
N SER A 85 -8.56 3.77 -1.39
CA SER A 85 -7.62 3.20 -0.44
C SER A 85 -7.51 1.68 -0.62
N ARG A 86 -6.28 1.17 -0.69
CA ARG A 86 -5.98 -0.26 -0.77
C ARG A 86 -6.73 -1.08 0.28
N THR A 87 -6.83 -0.53 1.49
CA THR A 87 -7.57 -1.12 2.62
C THR A 87 -9.06 -1.28 2.29
N CYS A 88 -9.66 -0.26 1.67
CA CYS A 88 -11.07 -0.29 1.25
C CYS A 88 -11.29 -1.38 0.18
N LEU A 89 -10.44 -1.44 -0.85
CA LEU A 89 -10.51 -2.47 -1.88
C LEU A 89 -10.38 -3.88 -1.30
N TRP A 90 -9.47 -4.08 -0.34
CA TRP A 90 -9.27 -5.38 0.31
C TRP A 90 -10.51 -5.86 1.08
N LEU A 91 -11.17 -4.94 1.80
CA LEU A 91 -12.39 -5.22 2.57
C LEU A 91 -13.56 -5.49 1.64
N LEU A 92 -13.78 -4.66 0.61
CA LEU A 92 -14.88 -4.82 -0.34
C LEU A 92 -14.76 -6.13 -1.12
N ALA A 93 -13.56 -6.53 -1.52
CA ALA A 93 -13.31 -7.81 -2.19
C ALA A 93 -13.68 -9.03 -1.34
N ARG A 94 -13.79 -8.87 -0.01
CA ARG A 94 -14.13 -9.92 0.95
C ARG A 94 -15.50 -9.69 1.60
N SER A 95 -16.24 -8.74 1.06
CA SER A 95 -17.61 -8.48 1.48
C SER A 95 -18.60 -9.14 0.53
N VAL A 96 -19.76 -9.47 1.07
CA VAL A 96 -20.94 -9.97 0.34
C VAL A 96 -22.06 -8.95 0.54
N PRO A 97 -22.91 -8.67 -0.46
CA PRO A 97 -24.08 -7.82 -0.25
C PRO A 97 -25.10 -8.51 0.65
N ASP A 98 -25.64 -7.78 1.64
CA ASP A 98 -26.81 -8.19 2.41
C ASP A 98 -28.10 -8.08 1.58
N GLU A 99 -29.24 -8.44 2.18
CA GLU A 99 -30.57 -8.31 1.57
C GLU A 99 -30.92 -6.87 1.13
N LYS A 100 -30.28 -5.88 1.77
CA LYS A 100 -30.46 -4.45 1.49
C LYS A 100 -29.41 -3.91 0.51
N GLY A 101 -28.48 -4.74 0.06
CA GLY A 101 -27.39 -4.37 -0.83
C GLY A 101 -26.22 -3.67 -0.13
N ASN A 102 -26.05 -3.77 1.19
CA ASN A 102 -24.88 -3.26 1.91
C ASN A 102 -23.79 -4.33 2.03
N PRO A 103 -22.50 -3.96 1.85
CA PRO A 103 -21.40 -4.92 1.97
C PRO A 103 -21.17 -5.30 3.44
N TYR A 104 -21.25 -6.60 3.76
CA TYR A 104 -20.87 -7.15 5.06
C TYR A 104 -19.79 -8.23 4.91
N LEU A 105 -19.00 -8.46 5.95
CA LEU A 105 -17.95 -9.48 5.96
C LEU A 105 -18.52 -10.79 6.55
N PRO A 106 -18.69 -11.87 5.78
CA PRO A 106 -19.22 -13.12 6.30
C PRO A 106 -18.20 -13.89 7.16
N ASP A 107 -16.91 -13.78 6.83
CA ASP A 107 -15.84 -14.58 7.44
C ASP A 107 -15.32 -13.95 8.75
N GLU A 108 -15.37 -14.69 9.87
CA GLU A 108 -14.89 -14.23 11.19
C GLU A 108 -13.42 -13.80 11.14
N GLY A 109 -12.58 -14.52 10.40
CA GLY A 109 -11.16 -14.15 10.22
C GLY A 109 -11.00 -12.78 9.56
N THR A 110 -11.83 -12.47 8.56
CA THR A 110 -11.81 -11.17 7.88
C THR A 110 -12.38 -10.06 8.78
N GLN A 111 -13.36 -10.37 9.63
CA GLN A 111 -13.87 -9.43 10.63
C GLN A 111 -12.79 -9.03 11.65
N LYS A 112 -12.02 -9.98 12.18
CA LYS A 112 -10.86 -9.69 13.05
C LYS A 112 -9.83 -8.79 12.37
N VAL A 113 -9.56 -9.02 11.08
CA VAL A 113 -8.66 -8.13 10.32
C VAL A 113 -9.25 -6.72 10.18
N LYS A 114 -10.57 -6.58 10.00
CA LYS A 114 -11.24 -5.28 9.97
C LYS A 114 -11.10 -4.55 11.31
N GLU A 115 -11.30 -5.23 12.43
CA GLU A 115 -11.10 -4.66 13.77
C GLU A 115 -9.66 -4.17 13.95
N ASN A 116 -8.67 -4.99 13.59
CA ASN A 116 -7.27 -4.58 13.60
C ASN A 116 -7.00 -3.37 12.70
N ILE A 117 -7.61 -3.31 11.50
CA ILE A 117 -7.50 -2.15 10.60
C ILE A 117 -8.01 -0.89 11.29
N ASP A 118 -9.15 -0.96 11.98
CA ASP A 118 -9.74 0.19 12.65
C ASP A 118 -8.88 0.65 13.85
N GLU A 119 -8.29 -0.28 14.59
CA GLU A 119 -7.29 0.02 15.63
C GLU A 119 -6.05 0.72 15.06
N TRP A 120 -5.48 0.20 13.97
CA TRP A 120 -4.30 0.79 13.33
C TRP A 120 -4.59 2.16 12.72
N LYS A 121 -5.80 2.40 12.22
CA LYS A 121 -6.23 3.74 11.79
C LYS A 121 -6.30 4.70 12.97
N ARG A 122 -6.90 4.29 14.09
CA ARG A 122 -6.95 5.13 15.30
C ARG A 122 -5.55 5.51 15.76
N LYS A 123 -4.61 4.56 15.78
CA LYS A 123 -3.19 4.83 16.09
C LYS A 123 -2.52 5.79 15.11
N GLN A 124 -2.93 5.76 13.84
CA GLN A 124 -2.44 6.70 12.83
C GLN A 124 -3.00 8.10 13.09
N ASP A 125 -4.28 8.22 13.43
CA ASP A 125 -4.94 9.49 13.73
C ASP A 125 -4.42 10.13 15.03
N GLU A 126 -4.08 9.31 16.03
CA GLU A 126 -3.42 9.72 17.28
C GLU A 126 -1.93 10.07 17.07
N GLY A 127 -1.36 9.77 15.90
CA GLY A 127 0.05 10.01 15.58
C GLY A 127 1.02 8.99 16.19
N GLU A 128 0.55 7.95 16.87
CA GLU A 128 1.36 6.83 17.37
C GLU A 128 1.98 6.04 16.21
N PHE A 129 1.26 5.95 15.09
CA PHE A 129 1.71 5.24 13.89
C PHE A 129 1.91 6.20 12.71
N VAL A 130 3.17 6.32 12.29
CA VAL A 130 3.55 6.97 11.03
C VAL A 130 4.10 5.90 10.08
N PRO A 131 3.45 5.66 8.93
CA PRO A 131 3.95 4.72 7.92
C PRO A 131 5.39 5.02 7.53
N LYS A 132 6.31 4.08 7.78
CA LYS A 132 7.75 4.26 7.47
C LYS A 132 8.04 4.16 5.97
N SER A 133 7.13 3.53 5.22
CA SER A 133 7.22 3.38 3.77
C SER A 133 5.82 3.14 3.19
N ALA A 134 5.66 3.33 1.88
CA ALA A 134 4.41 2.99 1.18
C ALA A 134 3.97 1.51 1.31
N ARG A 135 4.88 0.61 1.74
CA ARG A 135 4.59 -0.80 2.00
C ARG A 135 4.18 -1.09 3.44
N ASP A 136 4.52 -0.18 4.35
CA ASP A 136 4.26 -0.26 5.77
C ASP A 136 3.00 0.54 6.11
N ASP A 137 1.87 0.16 5.51
CA ASP A 137 0.57 0.80 5.70
C ASP A 137 -0.29 0.03 6.74
N VAL A 138 -1.43 0.63 7.07
CA VAL A 138 -2.43 0.07 8.00
C VAL A 138 -2.81 -1.38 7.66
N LEU A 139 -3.04 -1.68 6.37
CA LEU A 139 -3.45 -3.02 5.95
C LEU A 139 -2.33 -4.04 6.13
N SER A 140 -1.09 -3.70 5.77
CA SER A 140 0.07 -4.57 5.98
C SER A 140 0.25 -4.89 7.47
N ARG A 141 0.07 -3.90 8.35
CA ARG A 141 0.14 -4.06 9.80
C ARG A 141 -0.99 -4.93 10.36
N ALA A 142 -2.22 -4.70 9.93
CA ALA A 142 -3.39 -5.48 10.36
C ALA A 142 -3.32 -6.96 9.95
N LEU A 143 -2.70 -7.27 8.81
CA LEU A 143 -2.51 -8.63 8.33
C LEU A 143 -1.33 -9.36 9.01
N GLY A 144 -0.42 -8.64 9.67
CA GLY A 144 0.72 -9.17 10.43
C GLY A 144 1.85 -9.81 9.62
N LYS A 145 1.55 -10.38 8.45
CA LYS A 145 2.54 -10.94 7.50
C LYS A 145 2.39 -10.25 6.16
N THR A 146 3.30 -9.35 5.85
CA THR A 146 3.43 -8.81 4.49
C THR A 146 3.85 -9.97 3.60
N LYS A 147 2.97 -10.48 2.73
CA LYS A 147 3.37 -11.43 1.68
C LYS A 147 4.37 -10.70 0.79
N GLU A 148 5.65 -10.95 1.00
CA GLU A 148 6.72 -10.30 0.25
C GLU A 148 6.58 -10.68 -1.24
N GLY A 149 6.62 -9.68 -2.12
CA GLY A 149 6.74 -9.92 -3.57
C GLY A 149 5.53 -9.58 -4.43
N ARG A 150 4.29 -9.46 -3.89
CA ARG A 150 3.13 -9.04 -4.69
C ARG A 150 2.27 -7.97 -4.00
N PRO A 151 1.83 -6.93 -4.73
CA PRO A 151 0.90 -5.97 -4.17
C PRO A 151 -0.46 -6.65 -3.95
N LEU A 152 -0.91 -6.66 -2.68
CA LEU A 152 -2.27 -7.05 -2.32
C LEU A 152 -3.25 -6.09 -2.99
N THR A 153 -4.40 -6.61 -3.47
CA THR A 153 -5.52 -5.87 -4.10
C THR A 153 -5.32 -5.33 -5.51
N PHE A 154 -4.27 -5.74 -6.21
CA PHE A 154 -4.07 -5.38 -7.61
C PHE A 154 -4.11 -6.63 -8.50
N GLY A 155 -4.56 -6.46 -9.75
CA GLY A 155 -4.69 -7.55 -10.71
C GLY A 155 -3.37 -8.23 -11.06
N GLY A 156 -3.45 -9.44 -11.62
CA GLY A 156 -2.29 -10.13 -12.19
C GLY A 156 -1.60 -9.25 -13.24
N GLY A 157 -0.31 -9.00 -13.08
CA GLY A 157 0.48 -8.13 -13.97
C GLY A 157 0.83 -6.76 -13.39
N VAL A 158 0.20 -6.33 -12.30
CA VAL A 158 0.59 -5.08 -11.62
C VAL A 158 1.80 -5.34 -10.72
N GLY A 159 2.96 -4.84 -11.16
CA GLY A 159 4.20 -4.95 -10.40
C GLY A 159 4.19 -4.08 -9.14
N ILE A 160 4.93 -4.54 -8.12
CA ILE A 160 5.28 -3.79 -6.91
C ILE A 160 5.64 -2.33 -7.18
N LYS A 161 6.42 -2.10 -8.24
CA LYS A 161 6.90 -0.76 -8.65
C LYS A 161 5.78 0.14 -9.17
N ALA A 162 4.76 -0.42 -9.79
CA ALA A 162 3.60 0.35 -10.24
C ALA A 162 2.74 0.82 -9.07
N VAL A 163 2.66 0.01 -8.00
CA VAL A 163 1.82 0.30 -6.82
C VAL A 163 2.51 1.22 -5.82
N TRP A 164 3.78 0.95 -5.50
CA TRP A 164 4.51 1.69 -4.46
C TRP A 164 5.63 2.57 -5.02
N GLY A 165 5.69 2.74 -6.35
CA GLY A 165 6.78 3.42 -7.03
C GLY A 165 8.07 2.60 -7.09
N THR A 166 9.05 3.10 -7.85
CA THR A 166 10.44 2.73 -7.57
C THR A 166 10.75 3.31 -6.21
N GLY A 167 10.94 2.46 -5.20
CA GLY A 167 11.47 2.91 -3.93
C GLY A 167 12.67 3.80 -4.22
N GLU A 168 12.70 4.97 -3.61
CA GLU A 168 13.80 5.91 -3.77
C GLU A 168 15.08 5.11 -3.57
N ARG A 169 15.87 4.96 -4.64
CA ARG A 169 17.22 4.47 -4.48
C ARG A 169 17.83 5.51 -3.58
N ARG A 170 17.93 5.21 -2.28
CA ARG A 170 18.87 5.91 -1.42
C ARG A 170 20.20 5.64 -2.09
N SER A 171 20.60 6.53 -3.00
CA SER A 171 21.99 6.73 -3.32
C SER A 171 22.57 7.17 -1.99
N PHE A 172 22.95 6.19 -1.19
CA PHE A 172 23.89 6.43 -0.13
C PHE A 172 25.15 6.83 -0.87
N ARG A 173 25.27 8.12 -1.21
CA ARG A 173 26.58 8.70 -1.45
C ARG A 173 27.28 8.46 -0.13
N ARG A 174 28.16 7.45 -0.11
CA ARG A 174 29.19 7.38 0.91
C ARG A 174 30.00 8.63 0.67
N TYR A 175 29.66 9.71 1.38
CA TYR A 175 30.60 10.80 1.58
C TYR A 175 31.84 10.14 2.18
N GLY A 176 32.97 10.23 1.50
CA GLY A 176 34.23 9.77 2.07
C GLY A 176 34.54 10.60 3.32
N ASP A 177 35.33 10.07 4.25
CA ASP A 177 35.72 10.78 5.48
C ASP A 177 36.16 12.23 5.22
N VAL A 178 36.92 12.44 4.15
CA VAL A 178 37.40 13.76 3.73
C VAL A 178 36.26 14.73 3.40
N GLU A 179 35.21 14.26 2.74
CA GLU A 179 34.06 15.08 2.33
C GLU A 179 33.14 15.37 3.53
N MET A 180 33.11 14.47 4.52
CA MET A 180 32.41 14.67 5.79
C MET A 180 33.15 15.68 6.68
N GLU A 181 34.46 15.54 6.80
CA GLU A 181 35.32 16.47 7.57
C GLU A 181 35.27 17.89 6.98
N GLU A 182 35.28 18.03 5.65
CA GLU A 182 35.08 19.34 5.01
C GLU A 182 33.71 19.94 5.30
N MET A 183 32.66 19.12 5.34
CA MET A 183 31.31 19.59 5.65
C MET A 183 31.22 20.04 7.12
N GLU A 184 31.78 19.27 8.04
CA GLU A 184 31.86 19.60 9.47
C GLU A 184 32.68 20.87 9.71
N ALA A 185 33.81 21.04 9.02
CA ALA A 185 34.61 22.27 9.08
C ALA A 185 33.82 23.49 8.58
N ARG A 186 33.03 23.35 7.51
CA ARG A 186 32.18 24.43 6.98
C ARG A 186 31.05 24.78 7.95
N VAL A 187 30.42 23.79 8.58
CA VAL A 187 29.34 23.99 9.56
C VAL A 187 29.88 24.65 10.82
N THR A 188 30.98 24.16 11.39
CA THR A 188 31.60 24.74 12.60
C THR A 188 32.11 26.16 12.37
N LYS A 189 32.63 26.47 11.17
CA LYS A 189 33.00 27.83 10.81
C LYS A 189 31.79 28.77 10.78
N ARG A 190 30.68 28.37 10.12
CA ARG A 190 29.45 29.18 10.09
C ARG A 190 28.90 29.46 11.49
N VAL A 191 28.84 28.44 12.34
CA VAL A 191 28.36 28.61 13.72
C VAL A 191 29.25 29.61 14.47
N LYS A 192 30.58 29.51 14.36
CA LYS A 192 31.50 30.45 14.99
C LYS A 192 31.31 31.88 14.47
N ASP A 193 31.19 32.04 13.16
CA ASP A 193 31.00 33.35 12.52
C ASP A 193 29.67 33.99 12.95
N GLU A 194 28.58 33.22 13.00
CA GLU A 194 27.27 33.66 13.52
C GLU A 194 27.34 34.06 14.99
N THR A 195 28.05 33.29 15.82
CA THR A 195 28.21 33.59 17.25
C THR A 195 29.01 34.88 17.46
N ILE A 196 30.08 35.09 16.69
CA ILE A 196 30.90 36.32 16.75
C ILE A 196 30.07 37.52 16.27
N GLN A 197 29.29 37.35 15.20
CA GLN A 197 28.41 38.40 14.69
C GLN A 197 27.33 38.78 15.71
N GLU A 198 26.76 37.82 16.42
CA GLU A 198 25.79 38.07 17.48
C GLU A 198 26.44 38.79 18.68
N MET A 199 27.65 38.40 19.08
CA MET A 199 28.38 39.08 20.16
C MET A 199 28.75 40.52 19.80
N ASN A 200 29.23 40.76 18.58
CA ASN A 200 29.53 42.11 18.11
C ASN A 200 28.26 42.97 18.02
N SER A 201 27.17 42.41 17.49
CA SER A 201 25.87 43.12 17.44
C SER A 201 25.35 43.47 18.83
N LYS A 202 25.60 42.62 19.85
CA LYS A 202 25.25 42.90 21.24
C LYS A 202 26.15 43.95 21.89
N MET A 203 27.45 43.98 21.56
CA MET A 203 28.38 45.01 22.04
C MET A 203 28.07 46.38 21.42
N ASP A 204 27.72 46.43 20.14
CA ASP A 204 27.34 47.66 19.44
C ASP A 204 25.96 48.20 19.87
N ALA A 205 25.12 47.34 20.46
CA ALA A 205 23.81 47.70 21.01
C ALA A 205 23.86 48.12 22.49
N MET A 206 25.03 48.15 23.15
CA MET A 206 25.17 48.71 24.49
C MET A 206 25.37 50.23 24.43
N PRO A 207 24.58 51.05 25.14
CA PRO A 207 24.80 52.49 25.21
C PRO A 207 26.06 52.86 26.01
N ASP A 208 26.76 53.91 25.57
CA ASP A 208 28.08 54.43 25.99
C ASP A 208 28.22 54.91 27.48
N GLU A 209 27.45 54.39 28.43
CA GLU A 209 27.46 54.94 29.80
C GLU A 209 28.57 54.39 30.73
N ASP A 210 29.40 53.42 30.32
CA ASP A 210 30.44 52.85 31.20
C ASP A 210 31.85 52.72 30.58
N ARG A 211 32.22 53.59 29.63
CA ARG A 211 33.59 53.60 29.06
C ARG A 211 34.62 54.40 29.89
N HIS A 212 34.24 55.00 31.02
CA HIS A 212 35.14 55.85 31.84
C HIS A 212 35.07 55.56 33.35
N LYS A 213 35.29 54.32 33.79
CA LYS A 213 35.73 54.03 35.17
C LYS A 213 36.71 52.86 35.21
N CYS A 214 37.89 53.07 34.63
CA CYS A 214 39.11 52.35 34.98
C CYS A 214 40.27 53.08 34.30
N SER A 215 40.70 54.18 34.91
CA SER A 215 42.03 54.75 34.73
C SER A 215 42.51 55.31 36.05
#